data_AF-A0AAW1N001-F1
#
_entry.id   AF-A0AAW1N001-F1
#
_cell.length_a   1.000
_cell.length_b   1.000
_cell.length_c   1.000
_cell.angle_alpha   90.00
_cell.angle_beta   90.00
_cell.angle_gamma   90.00
#
_symmetry.space_group_name_H-M   'P 1'
#
loop_
_entity.id
_entity.type
_entity.pdbx_description
1 polymer ?
#
loop_
_entity_poly.entity_id
_entity_poly.type
_entity_poly.pdbx_seq_one_letter_code
_entity_poly.pdbx_strand_id
1 'polypeptide(L)'
;MYYFIFIALITVHSVHAGFEFIILHNNDMNSRLEESYEENKYVGGIERVSYVVKEARKEAAAKKTPPVIYLNAGDVYTDVVWRHPFSRKVAIELLNNLMPDAA
;
A
#
# COMPACT_ATOMS: atom_id res chain seq x y z
N MET A 1 22.02 -60.22 -27.77
CA MET A 1 22.69 -58.94 -27.46
C MET A 1 21.68 -57.83 -27.74
N TYR A 2 20.94 -57.38 -26.73
CA TYR A 2 19.84 -56.41 -26.90
C TYR A 2 20.32 -55.02 -26.48
N TYR A 3 20.38 -54.09 -27.43
CA TYR A 3 20.71 -52.69 -27.17
C TYR A 3 19.48 -51.97 -26.63
N PHE A 4 19.50 -51.60 -25.34
CA PHE A 4 18.54 -50.67 -24.76
C PHE A 4 18.93 -49.24 -25.13
N ILE A 5 18.15 -48.59 -26.00
CA ILE A 5 18.29 -47.17 -26.30
C ILE A 5 17.48 -46.40 -25.26
N PHE A 6 18.16 -45.71 -24.35
CA PHE A 6 17.54 -44.74 -23.45
C PHE A 6 17.33 -43.42 -24.21
N ILE A 7 16.09 -43.10 -24.56
CA ILE A 7 15.71 -41.78 -25.06
C ILE A 7 15.45 -40.90 -23.84
N ALA A 8 16.36 -39.96 -23.56
CA ALA A 8 16.15 -38.93 -22.55
C ALA A 8 15.20 -37.87 -23.11
N LEU A 9 13.96 -37.84 -22.60
CA LEU A 9 12.99 -36.79 -22.90
C LEU A 9 13.40 -35.52 -22.14
N ILE A 10 14.04 -34.56 -22.82
CA ILE A 10 14.34 -33.25 -22.24
C ILE A 10 13.10 -32.38 -22.40
N THR A 11 12.38 -32.13 -21.31
CA THR A 11 11.26 -31.19 -21.27
C THR A 11 11.77 -29.78 -20.98
N VAL A 12 11.80 -28.94 -22.02
CA VAL A 12 12.08 -27.51 -21.87
C VAL A 12 10.82 -26.84 -21.31
N HIS A 13 10.84 -26.50 -20.02
CA HIS A 13 9.79 -25.71 -19.40
C HIS A 13 10.15 -24.23 -19.52
N SER A 14 9.33 -23.44 -20.22
CA SER A 14 9.39 -21.99 -20.15
C SER A 14 8.88 -21.54 -18.78
N VAL A 15 9.77 -21.05 -17.92
CA VAL A 15 9.37 -20.40 -16.66
C VAL A 15 8.96 -18.97 -17.00
N HIS A 16 7.65 -18.72 -17.04
CA HIS A 16 7.12 -17.37 -17.08
C HIS A 16 7.09 -16.81 -15.65
N ALA A 17 8.02 -15.92 -15.33
CA ALA A 17 8.00 -15.19 -14.07
C ALA A 17 7.23 -13.87 -14.28
N GLY A 18 6.00 -13.81 -13.77
CA GLY A 18 5.23 -12.57 -13.68
C GLY A 18 5.68 -11.75 -12.46
N PHE A 19 5.84 -10.45 -12.63
CA PHE A 19 6.05 -9.51 -11.53
C PHE A 19 4.78 -8.70 -11.33
N GLU A 20 4.09 -8.91 -10.22
CA GLU A 20 2.83 -8.26 -9.89
C GLU A 20 2.92 -7.64 -8.49
N PHE A 21 2.30 -6.48 -8.31
CA PHE A 21 2.18 -5.79 -7.04
C PHE A 21 0.96 -4.86 -7.06
N ILE A 22 0.49 -4.48 -5.88
CA ILE A 22 -0.59 -3.52 -5.68
C ILE A 22 0.04 -2.19 -5.26
N ILE A 23 -0.40 -1.09 -5.88
CA ILE A 23 -0.09 0.27 -5.42
C ILE A 23 -1.33 0.82 -4.71
N LEU A 24 -1.19 1.12 -3.43
CA LEU A 24 -2.10 1.99 -2.71
C LEU A 24 -1.50 3.40 -2.72
N HIS A 25 -2.28 4.41 -3.07
CA HIS A 25 -1.79 5.78 -3.02
C HIS A 25 -2.83 6.76 -2.51
N ASN A 26 -2.37 7.84 -1.91
CA ASN A 26 -3.15 9.04 -1.63
C ASN A 26 -2.28 10.30 -1.76
N ASN A 27 -2.92 11.45 -1.68
CA ASN A 27 -2.32 12.78 -1.82
C ASN A 27 -3.25 13.82 -1.18
N ASP A 28 -2.77 15.05 -1.02
CA ASP A 28 -3.60 16.23 -0.70
C ASP A 28 -4.52 16.02 0.52
N MET A 29 -3.99 15.37 1.57
CA MET A 29 -4.78 15.16 2.79
C MET A 29 -5.13 16.51 3.43
N ASN A 30 -4.33 17.56 3.21
CA ASN A 30 -4.58 18.93 3.68
C ASN A 30 -5.00 18.97 5.16
N SER A 31 -4.33 18.20 6.02
CA SER A 31 -4.66 18.08 7.46
C SER A 31 -6.06 17.52 7.78
N ARG A 32 -6.73 16.85 6.85
CA ARG A 32 -7.96 16.07 7.07
C ARG A 32 -7.63 14.75 7.75
N LEU A 33 -7.21 14.86 9.01
CA LEU A 33 -6.83 13.72 9.84
C LEU A 33 -8.06 12.95 10.35
N GLU A 34 -9.17 13.65 10.58
CA GLU A 34 -10.44 13.08 11.01
C GLU A 34 -11.40 12.87 9.83
N GLU A 35 -12.45 12.10 10.09
CA GLU A 35 -13.53 11.91 9.12
C GLU A 35 -14.27 13.23 8.88
N SER A 36 -14.63 13.48 7.62
CA SER A 36 -15.46 14.60 7.22
C SER A 36 -16.88 14.09 6.93
N TYR A 37 -17.90 14.86 7.28
CA TYR A 37 -19.27 14.55 6.91
C TYR A 37 -19.59 15.20 5.55
N GLU A 38 -19.65 14.38 4.50
CA GLU A 38 -19.85 14.82 3.12
C GLU A 38 -20.97 13.96 2.50
N GLU A 39 -21.89 14.57 1.74
CA GLU A 39 -22.96 13.85 1.04
C GLU A 39 -23.77 12.87 1.92
N ASN A 40 -24.13 13.29 3.13
CA ASN A 40 -24.84 12.49 4.13
C ASN A 40 -24.09 11.25 4.68
N LYS A 41 -22.77 11.17 4.52
CA LYS A 41 -21.94 10.08 5.04
C LYS A 41 -20.61 10.61 5.61
N TYR A 42 -20.02 9.86 6.54
CA TYR A 42 -18.65 10.12 7.00
C TYR A 42 -17.65 9.53 6.00
N VAL A 43 -16.69 10.33 5.56
CA VAL A 43 -15.65 9.98 4.58
C VAL A 43 -14.26 10.38 5.09
N GLY A 44 -13.22 9.76 4.51
CA GLY A 44 -11.84 10.09 4.84
C GLY A 44 -11.41 9.65 6.24
N GLY A 45 -10.49 10.41 6.83
CA GLY A 45 -9.87 10.09 8.12
C GLY A 45 -8.65 9.17 7.99
N ILE A 46 -7.58 9.52 8.71
CA ILE A 46 -6.30 8.80 8.67
C ILE A 46 -6.41 7.38 9.20
N GLU A 47 -7.31 7.14 10.15
CA GLU A 47 -7.57 5.80 10.70
C GLU A 47 -8.18 4.85 9.67
N ARG A 48 -9.04 5.34 8.78
CA ARG A 48 -9.59 4.51 7.69
C ARG A 48 -8.53 4.17 6.66
N VAL A 49 -7.64 5.12 6.34
CA VAL A 49 -6.48 4.87 5.47
C VAL A 49 -5.57 3.81 6.10
N SER A 50 -5.24 3.97 7.39
CA SER A 50 -4.47 3.02 8.21
C SER A 50 -5.07 1.61 8.15
N TYR A 51 -6.40 1.50 8.31
CA TYR A 51 -7.09 0.21 8.23
C TYR A 51 -6.93 -0.45 6.86
N VAL A 52 -7.19 0.28 5.76
CA VAL A 52 -7.08 -0.26 4.39
C VAL A 52 -5.67 -0.71 4.08
N VAL A 53 -4.65 0.10 4.41
CA VAL A 53 -3.23 -0.25 4.18
C VAL A 53 -2.83 -1.49 4.98
N LYS A 54 -3.26 -1.58 6.25
CA LYS A 54 -2.95 -2.73 7.12
C LYS A 54 -3.61 -4.01 6.64
N GLU A 55 -4.89 -3.99 6.26
CA GLU A 55 -5.57 -5.17 5.75
C GLU A 55 -4.96 -5.64 4.42
N ALA A 56 -4.65 -4.73 3.50
CA ALA A 56 -4.00 -5.09 2.23
C ALA A 56 -2.63 -5.74 2.47
N ARG A 57 -1.82 -5.19 3.39
CA ARG A 57 -0.52 -5.78 3.77
C ARG A 57 -0.66 -7.14 4.45
N LYS A 58 -1.68 -7.32 5.29
CA LYS A 58 -1.99 -8.59 5.95
C LYS A 58 -2.41 -9.67 4.95
N GLU A 59 -3.20 -9.32 3.94
CA GLU A 59 -3.56 -10.24 2.85
C GLU A 59 -2.35 -10.65 2.01
N ALA A 60 -1.47 -9.69 1.70
CA ALA A 60 -0.23 -9.96 0.99
C ALA A 60 0.73 -10.85 1.82
N ALA A 61 0.86 -10.60 3.12
CA ALA A 61 1.65 -11.44 4.03
C ALA A 61 1.09 -12.87 4.12
N ALA A 62 -0.23 -13.03 4.03
CA ALA A 62 -0.90 -14.32 3.95
C ALA A 62 -0.85 -14.96 2.54
N LYS A 63 -0.14 -14.34 1.58
CA LYS A 63 -0.02 -14.77 0.18
C LYS A 63 -1.37 -14.89 -0.55
N LYS A 64 -2.37 -14.11 -0.13
CA LYS A 64 -3.70 -14.06 -0.78
C LYS A 64 -3.75 -13.05 -1.92
N THR A 65 -2.91 -12.03 -1.87
CA THR A 65 -2.78 -10.95 -2.86
C THR A 65 -1.31 -10.70 -3.18
N PRO A 66 -0.99 -10.04 -4.30
CA PRO A 66 0.37 -9.60 -4.59
C PRO A 66 0.93 -8.65 -3.51
N PRO A 67 2.27 -8.48 -3.43
CA PRO A 67 2.89 -7.51 -2.53
C PRO A 67 2.30 -6.09 -2.69
N VAL A 68 2.20 -5.36 -1.58
CA VAL A 68 1.60 -4.01 -1.55
C VAL A 68 2.68 -2.96 -1.34
N ILE A 69 2.65 -1.91 -2.16
CA ILE A 69 3.40 -0.67 -2.00
C ILE A 69 2.39 0.43 -1.67
N TYR A 70 2.62 1.18 -0.60
CA TYR A 70 1.80 2.32 -0.19
C TYR A 70 2.58 3.63 -0.37
N LEU A 71 2.06 4.55 -1.16
CA LEU A 71 2.69 5.83 -1.49
C LEU A 71 1.80 7.00 -1.06
N ASN A 72 2.39 8.03 -0.46
CA ASN A 72 1.75 9.32 -0.27
C ASN A 72 2.42 10.35 -1.19
N ALA A 73 1.67 11.16 -1.92
CA ALA A 73 2.25 12.11 -2.88
C ALA A 73 2.48 13.53 -2.31
N GLY A 74 2.35 13.72 -1.00
CA GLY A 74 2.54 15.00 -0.34
C GLY A 74 1.24 15.75 -0.04
N ASP A 75 1.39 17.02 0.33
CA ASP A 75 0.32 17.89 0.84
C ASP A 75 -0.50 17.26 1.97
N VAL A 76 0.20 16.54 2.85
CA VAL A 76 -0.39 15.97 4.08
C VAL A 76 -0.78 17.07 5.06
N TYR A 77 -0.03 18.18 5.07
CA TYR A 77 -0.14 19.25 6.05
C TYR A 77 0.02 20.63 5.40
N THR A 78 -1.10 21.31 5.17
CA THR A 78 -1.13 22.60 4.45
C THR A 78 -2.18 23.58 4.98
N ASP A 79 -3.22 23.09 5.68
CA ASP A 79 -4.37 23.91 6.07
C ASP A 79 -4.11 24.87 7.26
N VAL A 80 -4.76 26.03 7.17
CA VAL A 80 -4.48 27.25 7.97
C VAL A 80 -4.79 27.05 9.46
N VAL A 81 -5.77 26.21 9.81
CA VAL A 81 -6.17 25.94 11.20
C VAL A 81 -5.15 25.08 11.94
N TRP A 82 -4.49 24.18 11.21
CA TRP A 82 -3.43 23.33 11.75
C TRP A 82 -2.04 23.93 11.51
N ARG A 83 -1.86 25.18 11.06
CA ARG A 83 -0.53 25.80 10.88
C ARG A 83 0.21 26.13 12.20
N HIS A 84 -0.14 25.46 13.31
CA HIS A 84 0.58 25.53 14.57
C HIS A 84 1.81 24.59 14.52
N PRO A 85 2.99 24.98 15.05
CA PRO A 85 4.18 24.14 15.09
C PRO A 85 3.96 22.71 15.62
N PHE A 86 3.01 22.51 16.52
CA PHE A 86 2.68 21.21 17.11
C PHE A 86 1.92 20.30 16.14
N SER A 87 1.12 20.88 15.26
CA SER A 87 0.28 20.16 14.32
C SER A 87 1.09 19.49 13.22
N ARG A 88 2.21 20.10 12.81
CA ARG A 88 3.17 19.46 11.90
C ARG A 88 3.74 18.18 12.52
N LYS A 89 4.09 18.21 13.81
CA LYS A 89 4.61 17.04 14.52
C LYS A 89 3.57 15.92 14.58
N VAL A 90 2.33 16.26 14.93
CA VAL A 90 1.20 15.30 14.93
C VAL A 90 0.96 14.72 13.54
N ALA A 91 0.92 15.54 12.49
CA ALA A 91 0.74 15.08 11.12
C ALA A 91 1.86 14.13 10.67
N ILE A 92 3.12 14.44 11.02
CA ILE A 92 4.27 13.56 10.74
C ILE A 92 4.15 12.24 11.50
N GLU A 93 3.82 12.28 12.80
CA GLU A 93 3.66 11.07 13.61
C GLU A 93 2.54 10.18 13.08
N LEU A 94 1.41 10.76 12.69
CA LEU A 94 0.30 10.01 12.11
C LEU A 94 0.65 9.45 10.72
N LEU A 95 1.33 10.23 9.87
CA LEU A 95 1.79 9.75 8.56
C LEU A 95 2.78 8.57 8.73
N ASN A 96 3.72 8.67 9.67
CA ASN A 96 4.65 7.58 9.98
C ASN A 96 3.94 6.31 10.44
N ASN A 97 2.82 6.44 11.16
CA ASN A 97 2.00 5.30 11.57
C ASN A 97 1.30 4.60 10.39
N LEU A 98 1.15 5.27 9.23
CA LEU A 98 0.69 4.63 7.99
C LEU A 98 1.81 3.82 7.32
N MET A 99 3.06 4.06 7.71
CA MET A 99 4.27 3.42 7.16
C MET A 99 4.29 3.47 5.62
N PRO A 100 4.28 4.66 4.98
CA PRO A 100 4.44 4.76 3.54
C PRO A 100 5.81 4.26 3.10
N ASP A 101 5.84 3.64 1.92
CA ASP A 101 7.07 3.24 1.23
C ASP A 101 7.80 4.46 0.63
N ALA A 102 7.05 5.52 0.31
CA ALA A 102 7.54 6.88 0.05
C ALA A 102 6.44 7.93 0.33
N ALA A 103 6.82 9.13 0.81
CA ALA A 103 5.92 10.22 1.17
C ALA A 103 6.56 11.60 1.01
#